data_AF-A0A838LF76-F1
#
_entry.id   AF-A0A838LF76-F1
#
_cell.length_a   1.000
_cell.length_b   1.000
_cell.length_c   1.000
_cell.angle_alpha   90.00
_cell.angle_beta   90.00
_cell.angle_gamma   90.00
#
_symmetry.space_group_name_H-M   'P 1'
#
loop_
_entity.id
_entity.type
_entity.pdbx_description
1 polymer ?
#
loop_
_entity_poly.entity_id
_entity_poly.type
_entity_poly.pdbx_seq_one_letter_code
_entity_poly.pdbx_strand_id
1 'polypeptide(L)'
;MATVILVRHGRTTANASGTLAGRLPGVRLDETGEGQAVRTGERIAAVPLAALVTSPLERCRQTARAIAKAHSGAPRVATDSGLTECDYGEWQGRPLKELAKEKLWATVQAQPSAATFPGGESMADMQARAVAAVRRRDAEVEAEHGAGAVWVAVSHGDLIKSILADALGMHLDLFQRLHVDPASVSIVRYTGTRPYVLATNSHAGDLSWLAAPPPRRRGTSKRATGRATDAAVGGGAGPSAAV
;
A
#
# COMPACT_ATOMS: atom_id res chain seq x y z
N MET A 1 10.36 12.65 -6.78
CA MET A 1 9.48 11.48 -6.74
C MET A 1 8.70 11.52 -5.45
N ALA A 2 7.43 11.10 -5.54
CA ALA A 2 6.49 11.16 -4.43
C ALA A 2 6.73 9.99 -3.45
N THR A 3 6.01 10.01 -2.34
CA THR A 3 5.98 8.92 -1.36
C THR A 3 4.57 8.37 -1.26
N VAL A 4 4.43 7.06 -1.46
CA VAL A 4 3.14 6.37 -1.31
C VAL A 4 3.05 5.73 0.08
N ILE A 5 1.89 5.92 0.71
CA ILE A 5 1.43 5.20 1.89
C ILE A 5 0.46 4.12 1.40
N LEU A 6 0.92 2.88 1.38
CA LEU A 6 0.11 1.70 1.05
C LEU A 6 -0.67 1.27 2.31
N VAL A 7 -1.99 1.22 2.20
CA VAL A 7 -2.88 0.85 3.29
C VAL A 7 -3.68 -0.38 2.90
N ARG A 8 -3.58 -1.47 3.66
CA ARG A 8 -4.52 -2.59 3.49
C ARG A 8 -5.87 -2.17 4.06
N HIS A 9 -6.96 -2.55 3.40
CA HIS A 9 -8.29 -2.38 3.98
C HIS A 9 -8.38 -2.95 5.42
N GLY A 10 -9.27 -2.40 6.24
CA GLY A 10 -9.54 -2.93 7.58
C GLY A 10 -10.11 -4.35 7.55
N ARG A 11 -10.15 -5.02 8.70
CA ARG A 11 -10.66 -6.39 8.80
C ARG A 11 -12.07 -6.51 8.25
N THR A 12 -12.34 -7.60 7.54
CA THR A 12 -13.67 -7.97 7.06
C THR A 12 -14.16 -9.26 7.72
N THR A 13 -15.46 -9.53 7.60
CA THR A 13 -16.04 -10.83 8.00
C THR A 13 -15.39 -12.01 7.27
N ALA A 14 -14.97 -11.83 6.01
CA ALA A 14 -14.23 -12.85 5.26
C ALA A 14 -12.84 -13.11 5.87
N ASN A 15 -12.14 -12.08 6.36
CA ASN A 15 -10.88 -12.28 7.08
C ASN A 15 -11.11 -13.03 8.39
N ALA A 16 -12.16 -12.64 9.15
CA ALA A 16 -12.50 -13.28 10.42
C ALA A 16 -12.83 -14.77 10.28
N SER A 17 -13.54 -15.14 9.21
CA SER A 17 -13.97 -16.52 8.93
C SER A 17 -12.93 -17.36 8.18
N GLY A 18 -11.81 -16.77 7.75
CA GLY A 18 -10.81 -17.46 6.93
C GLY A 18 -11.29 -17.77 5.52
N THR A 19 -12.11 -16.90 4.93
CA THR A 19 -12.62 -17.03 3.56
C THR A 19 -11.77 -16.22 2.58
N LEU A 20 -11.38 -16.82 1.45
CA LEU A 20 -10.66 -16.12 0.40
C LEU A 20 -11.60 -15.23 -0.41
N ALA A 21 -11.73 -13.96 -0.03
CA ALA A 21 -12.70 -13.06 -0.64
C ALA A 21 -12.41 -12.73 -2.12
N GLY A 22 -11.14 -12.52 -2.49
CA GLY A 22 -10.76 -12.02 -3.82
C GLY A 22 -11.53 -10.76 -4.20
N ARG A 23 -12.16 -10.80 -5.37
CA ARG A 23 -12.97 -9.71 -5.95
C ARG A 23 -14.46 -9.82 -5.66
N LEU A 24 -14.89 -10.69 -4.74
CA LEU A 24 -16.31 -10.83 -4.41
C LEU A 24 -16.93 -9.49 -3.99
N PRO A 25 -18.11 -9.14 -4.54
CA PRO A 25 -18.85 -7.96 -4.13
C PRO A 25 -19.43 -8.16 -2.72
N GLY A 26 -19.76 -7.05 -2.06
CA GLY A 26 -20.49 -7.09 -0.78
C GLY A 26 -19.64 -7.48 0.44
N VAL A 27 -18.36 -7.81 0.27
CA VAL A 27 -17.43 -8.03 1.38
C VAL A 27 -17.06 -6.68 2.00
N ARG A 28 -17.56 -6.43 3.20
CA ARG A 28 -17.43 -5.18 3.95
C ARG A 28 -16.55 -5.34 5.19
N LEU A 29 -16.10 -4.20 5.72
CA LEU A 29 -15.47 -4.16 7.04
C LEU A 29 -16.42 -4.73 8.10
N ASP A 30 -15.85 -5.43 9.09
CA ASP A 30 -16.56 -5.72 10.35
C ASP A 30 -16.35 -4.58 11.36
N GLU A 31 -17.00 -4.64 12.52
CA GLU A 31 -16.89 -3.61 13.57
C GLU A 31 -15.42 -3.35 13.99
N THR A 32 -14.61 -4.41 14.04
CA THR A 32 -13.18 -4.30 14.33
C THR A 32 -12.45 -3.55 13.21
N GLY A 33 -12.75 -3.87 11.95
CA GLY A 33 -12.21 -3.25 10.76
C GLY A 33 -12.59 -1.79 10.60
N GLU A 34 -13.79 -1.40 11.02
CA GLU A 34 -14.23 -0.01 11.06
C GLU A 34 -13.41 0.79 12.07
N GLY A 35 -13.24 0.28 13.30
CA GLY A 35 -12.37 0.90 14.30
C GLY A 35 -10.90 0.97 13.88
N GLN A 36 -10.40 -0.07 13.20
CA GLN A 36 -9.07 -0.08 12.60
C GLN A 36 -8.89 1.02 11.53
N ALA A 37 -9.89 1.17 10.65
CA ALA A 37 -9.85 2.18 9.59
C ALA A 37 -9.87 3.61 10.15
N VAL A 38 -10.65 3.86 11.20
CA VAL A 38 -10.67 5.16 11.90
C VAL A 38 -9.29 5.49 12.48
N ARG A 39 -8.69 4.59 13.27
CA ARG A 39 -7.35 4.82 13.86
C ARG A 39 -6.27 5.05 12.81
N THR A 40 -6.37 4.32 11.69
CA THR A 40 -5.44 4.50 10.56
C THR A 40 -5.62 5.87 9.92
N GLY A 41 -6.87 6.32 9.75
CA GLY A 41 -7.17 7.66 9.27
C GLY A 41 -6.61 8.76 10.15
N GLU A 42 -6.83 8.66 11.47
CA GLU A 42 -6.30 9.60 12.47
C GLU A 42 -4.77 9.67 12.43
N ARG A 43 -4.10 8.52 12.31
CA ARG A 43 -2.64 8.45 12.20
C ARG A 43 -2.11 9.11 10.93
N ILE A 44 -2.76 8.87 9.80
CA ILE A 44 -2.35 9.44 8.51
C ILE A 44 -2.64 10.95 8.47
N ALA A 45 -3.62 11.46 9.24
CA ALA A 45 -3.98 12.88 9.31
C ALA A 45 -2.83 13.82 9.75
N ALA A 46 -1.77 13.27 10.35
CA ALA A 46 -0.53 13.99 10.64
C ALA A 46 0.27 14.37 9.37
N VAL A 47 -0.10 13.85 8.21
CA VAL A 47 0.60 14.04 6.93
C VAL A 47 -0.26 14.87 5.97
N PRO A 48 0.28 15.92 5.34
CA PRO A 48 -0.43 16.65 4.29
C PRO A 48 -0.52 15.79 3.03
N LEU A 49 -1.66 15.12 2.84
CA LEU A 49 -1.88 14.26 1.67
C LEU A 49 -2.20 15.07 0.41
N ALA A 50 -1.44 14.78 -0.65
CA ALA A 50 -1.69 15.27 -1.99
C ALA A 50 -2.87 14.53 -2.66
N ALA A 51 -2.96 13.20 -2.46
CA ALA A 51 -4.01 12.38 -3.06
C ALA A 51 -4.36 11.15 -2.21
N LEU A 52 -5.59 10.66 -2.38
CA LEU A 52 -6.08 9.42 -1.79
C LEU A 52 -6.73 8.57 -2.88
N VAL A 53 -6.10 7.44 -3.20
CA VAL A 53 -6.54 6.50 -4.24
C VAL A 53 -6.95 5.19 -3.58
N THR A 54 -8.02 4.57 -4.05
CA THR A 54 -8.50 3.29 -3.52
C THR A 54 -8.82 2.29 -4.63
N SER A 55 -8.64 1.01 -4.32
CA SER A 55 -9.34 -0.08 -4.98
C SER A 55 -10.86 0.18 -5.05
N PRO A 56 -11.56 -0.25 -6.12
CA PRO A 56 -13.00 -0.10 -6.25
C PRO A 56 -13.81 -0.95 -5.24
N LEU A 57 -13.23 -2.00 -4.67
CA LEU A 57 -13.93 -2.92 -3.75
C LEU A 57 -14.36 -2.22 -2.45
N GLU A 58 -15.55 -2.58 -1.94
CA GLU A 58 -16.25 -1.87 -0.88
C GLU A 58 -15.43 -1.71 0.40
N ARG A 59 -14.75 -2.77 0.84
CA ARG A 59 -13.86 -2.76 2.01
C ARG A 59 -12.75 -1.71 1.91
N CYS A 60 -12.15 -1.52 0.73
CA CYS A 60 -11.13 -0.49 0.53
C CYS A 60 -11.77 0.90 0.51
N ARG A 61 -12.93 1.05 -0.15
CA ARG A 61 -13.68 2.32 -0.16
C ARG A 61 -14.14 2.74 1.23
N GLN A 62 -14.53 1.79 2.09
CA GLN A 62 -14.86 2.05 3.50
C GLN A 62 -13.62 2.56 4.26
N THR A 63 -12.48 1.90 4.11
CA THR A 63 -11.23 2.36 4.72
C THR A 63 -10.79 3.73 4.20
N ALA A 64 -10.84 3.96 2.89
CA ALA A 64 -10.51 5.25 2.28
C ALA A 64 -11.43 6.38 2.79
N ARG A 65 -12.73 6.13 2.96
CA ARG A 65 -13.65 7.10 3.54
C ARG A 65 -13.28 7.48 4.98
N ALA A 66 -12.87 6.51 5.80
CA ALA A 66 -12.41 6.80 7.16
C ALA A 66 -11.14 7.67 7.15
N ILE A 67 -10.19 7.37 6.27
CA ILE A 67 -8.98 8.18 6.08
C ILE A 67 -9.33 9.60 5.63
N ALA A 68 -10.20 9.75 4.62
CA ALA A 68 -10.62 11.05 4.12
C ALA A 68 -11.32 11.90 5.19
N LYS A 69 -12.18 11.27 6.01
CA LYS A 69 -12.92 11.94 7.10
C LYS A 69 -11.98 12.50 8.18
N ALA A 70 -10.87 11.81 8.46
CA ALA A 70 -9.90 12.26 9.45
C ALA A 70 -9.03 13.43 8.97
N HIS A 71 -8.99 13.70 7.65
CA HIS A 71 -8.19 14.79 7.09
C HIS A 71 -9.02 16.07 6.94
N SER A 72 -8.56 17.15 7.58
CA SER A 72 -9.18 18.48 7.50
C SER A 72 -9.23 19.04 6.08
N GLY A 73 -8.28 18.65 5.21
CA GLY A 73 -8.24 19.06 3.80
C GLY A 73 -9.16 18.28 2.86
N ALA A 74 -9.88 17.26 3.36
CA ALA A 74 -10.79 16.41 2.59
C ALA A 74 -10.24 15.99 1.20
N PRO A 75 -9.13 15.24 1.13
CA PRO A 75 -8.49 14.91 -0.13
C PRO A 75 -9.47 14.18 -1.06
N ARG A 76 -9.45 14.54 -2.35
CA ARG A 76 -10.30 13.89 -3.35
C ARG A 76 -9.98 12.40 -3.39
N VAL A 77 -11.01 11.57 -3.16
CA VAL A 77 -10.88 10.12 -3.26
C VAL A 77 -11.04 9.69 -4.72
N ALA A 78 -9.96 9.18 -5.31
CA ALA A 78 -9.99 8.57 -6.64
C ALA A 78 -10.06 7.04 -6.53
N THR A 79 -10.65 6.40 -7.55
CA THR A 79 -10.66 4.94 -7.66
C THR A 79 -9.71 4.50 -8.77
N ASP A 80 -9.03 3.37 -8.57
CA ASP A 80 -8.15 2.77 -9.58
C ASP A 80 -8.31 1.25 -9.60
N SER A 81 -8.68 0.71 -10.76
CA SER A 81 -8.87 -0.75 -10.95
C SER A 81 -7.56 -1.52 -10.85
N GLY A 82 -6.41 -0.89 -11.09
CA GLY A 82 -5.10 -1.51 -10.90
C GLY A 82 -4.79 -1.86 -9.45
N LEU A 83 -5.50 -1.25 -8.48
CA LEU A 83 -5.37 -1.54 -7.04
C LEU A 83 -6.32 -2.63 -6.54
N THR A 84 -7.12 -3.25 -7.41
CA THR A 84 -8.10 -4.30 -7.02
C THR A 84 -7.42 -5.62 -6.64
N GLU A 85 -8.05 -6.44 -5.81
CA GLU A 85 -7.48 -7.71 -5.32
C GLU A 85 -7.16 -8.69 -6.47
N CYS A 86 -6.30 -9.68 -6.22
CA CYS A 86 -6.16 -10.84 -7.10
C CYS A 86 -7.53 -11.40 -7.50
N ASP A 87 -7.72 -11.67 -8.78
CA ASP A 87 -8.80 -12.51 -9.25
C ASP A 87 -8.46 -13.97 -8.97
N TYR A 88 -8.96 -14.49 -7.85
CA TYR A 88 -8.72 -15.89 -7.51
C TYR A 88 -9.63 -16.85 -8.30
N GLY A 89 -10.48 -16.35 -9.21
CA GLY A 89 -11.36 -17.16 -10.04
C GLY A 89 -12.22 -18.11 -9.20
N GLU A 90 -12.12 -19.41 -9.47
CA GLU A 90 -12.85 -20.48 -8.78
C GLU A 90 -12.48 -20.64 -7.30
N TRP A 91 -11.38 -20.05 -6.83
CA TRP A 91 -11.00 -20.07 -5.42
C TRP A 91 -11.76 -19.04 -4.57
N GLN A 92 -12.38 -18.04 -5.19
CA GLN A 92 -13.05 -16.95 -4.47
C GLN A 92 -14.25 -17.47 -3.69
N GLY A 93 -14.43 -16.97 -2.46
CA GLY A 93 -15.51 -17.36 -1.56
C GLY A 93 -15.30 -18.70 -0.86
N ARG A 94 -14.23 -19.44 -1.18
CA ARG A 94 -13.94 -20.73 -0.53
C ARG A 94 -13.17 -20.53 0.78
N PRO A 95 -13.37 -21.41 1.78
CA PRO A 95 -12.57 -21.40 3.01
C PRO A 95 -11.09 -21.72 2.74
N LEU A 96 -10.18 -20.94 3.31
CA LEU A 96 -8.72 -21.15 3.18
C LEU A 96 -8.29 -22.54 3.67
N LYS A 97 -8.96 -23.09 4.69
CA LYS A 97 -8.71 -24.45 5.19
C LYS A 97 -8.97 -25.55 4.16
N GLU A 98 -9.85 -25.30 3.20
CA GLU A 98 -10.14 -26.22 2.09
C GLU A 98 -9.17 -25.99 0.95
N LEU A 99 -8.93 -24.72 0.61
CA LEU A 99 -7.95 -24.34 -0.40
C LEU A 99 -6.54 -24.83 -0.07
N ALA A 100 -6.18 -24.93 1.22
CA ALA A 100 -4.92 -25.50 1.68
C ALA A 100 -4.66 -26.94 1.23
N LYS A 101 -5.69 -27.66 0.77
CA LYS A 101 -5.60 -29.04 0.28
C LYS A 101 -5.50 -29.12 -1.25
N GLU A 102 -5.69 -28.00 -1.95
CA GLU A 102 -5.59 -27.93 -3.40
C GLU A 102 -4.14 -28.10 -3.85
N LYS A 103 -3.91 -28.79 -4.98
CA LYS A 103 -2.56 -28.96 -5.54
C LYS A 103 -1.85 -27.62 -5.79
N LEU A 104 -2.61 -26.62 -6.26
CA LEU A 104 -2.09 -25.29 -6.55
C LEU A 104 -1.63 -24.53 -5.28
N TRP A 105 -2.13 -24.89 -4.08
CA TRP A 105 -1.73 -24.22 -2.83
C TRP A 105 -0.23 -24.25 -2.60
N ALA A 106 0.41 -25.40 -2.84
CA ALA A 106 1.87 -25.52 -2.70
C ALA A 106 2.61 -24.55 -3.63
N THR A 107 2.09 -24.33 -4.84
CA THR A 107 2.66 -23.35 -5.79
C THR A 107 2.44 -21.92 -5.29
N VAL A 108 1.25 -21.57 -4.81
CA VAL A 108 0.95 -20.24 -4.24
C VAL A 108 1.85 -19.92 -3.04
N GLN A 109 2.21 -20.92 -2.24
CA GLN A 109 3.05 -20.74 -1.06
C GLN A 109 4.55 -20.68 -1.36
N ALA A 110 5.05 -21.49 -2.30
CA ALA A 110 6.49 -21.67 -2.55
C ALA A 110 7.00 -21.02 -3.84
N GLN A 111 6.17 -20.96 -4.87
CA GLN A 111 6.49 -20.38 -6.17
C GLN A 111 5.31 -19.54 -6.74
N PRO A 112 4.84 -18.49 -6.03
CA PRO A 112 3.72 -17.69 -6.49
C PRO A 112 3.89 -17.13 -7.91
N SER A 113 5.11 -16.88 -8.40
CA SER A 113 5.34 -16.43 -9.78
C SER A 113 4.82 -17.40 -10.86
N ALA A 114 4.66 -18.69 -10.54
CA ALA A 114 4.12 -19.71 -11.42
C ALA A 114 2.62 -20.02 -11.18
N ALA A 115 1.99 -19.34 -10.20
CA ALA A 115 0.59 -19.60 -9.86
C ALA A 115 -0.37 -18.83 -10.79
N THR A 116 -1.26 -19.58 -11.43
CA THR A 116 -2.43 -19.06 -12.15
C THR A 116 -3.69 -19.69 -11.58
N PHE A 117 -4.64 -18.86 -11.13
CA PHE A 117 -5.88 -19.36 -10.55
C PHE A 117 -6.87 -19.79 -11.65
N PRO A 118 -7.53 -20.95 -11.54
CA PRO A 118 -8.54 -21.38 -12.51
C PRO A 118 -9.67 -20.35 -12.63
N GLY A 119 -9.95 -19.92 -13.87
CA GLY A 119 -10.94 -18.87 -14.14
C GLY A 119 -10.60 -17.49 -13.55
N GLY A 120 -9.34 -17.28 -13.15
CA GLY A 120 -8.84 -16.04 -12.54
C GLY A 120 -7.58 -15.53 -13.22
N GLU A 121 -6.82 -14.70 -12.53
CA GLU A 121 -5.54 -14.15 -13.02
C GLU A 121 -4.34 -14.93 -12.48
N SER A 122 -3.16 -14.68 -13.04
CA SER A 122 -1.90 -15.14 -12.44
C SER A 122 -1.39 -14.15 -11.38
N MET A 123 -0.64 -14.66 -10.41
CA MET A 123 0.00 -13.80 -9.40
C MET A 123 1.03 -12.85 -10.03
N ALA A 124 1.68 -13.26 -11.12
CA ALA A 124 2.61 -12.44 -11.87
C ALA A 124 1.89 -11.28 -12.59
N ASP A 125 0.76 -11.54 -13.23
CA ASP A 125 -0.05 -10.50 -13.88
C ASP A 125 -0.63 -9.53 -12.84
N MET A 126 -1.09 -10.05 -11.71
CA MET A 126 -1.53 -9.26 -10.56
C MET A 126 -0.42 -8.30 -10.08
N GLN A 127 0.82 -8.79 -9.91
CA GLN A 127 1.95 -7.95 -9.51
C GLN A 127 2.22 -6.89 -10.59
N ALA A 128 2.30 -7.29 -11.86
CA ALA A 128 2.62 -6.39 -12.96
C ALA A 128 1.63 -5.22 -13.04
N ARG A 129 0.31 -5.50 -12.99
CA ARG A 129 -0.72 -4.44 -13.00
C ARG A 129 -0.67 -3.56 -11.75
N ALA A 130 -0.41 -4.15 -10.58
CA ALA A 130 -0.40 -3.41 -9.32
C ALA A 130 0.79 -2.44 -9.26
N VAL A 131 1.98 -2.90 -9.64
CA VAL A 131 3.19 -2.07 -9.75
C VAL A 131 2.98 -0.98 -10.80
N ALA A 132 2.50 -1.31 -11.99
CA ALA A 132 2.23 -0.31 -13.03
C ALA A 132 1.26 0.77 -12.57
N ALA A 133 0.19 0.41 -11.86
CA ALA A 133 -0.78 1.36 -11.32
C ALA A 133 -0.16 2.28 -10.27
N VAL A 134 0.60 1.74 -9.32
CA VAL A 134 1.26 2.55 -8.28
C VAL A 134 2.30 3.50 -8.89
N ARG A 135 3.13 3.03 -9.84
CA ARG A 135 4.12 3.89 -10.51
C ARG A 135 3.48 5.00 -11.33
N ARG A 136 2.39 4.69 -12.04
CA ARG A 136 1.61 5.69 -12.79
C ARG A 136 1.05 6.75 -11.84
N ARG A 137 0.38 6.35 -10.75
CA ARG A 137 -0.18 7.28 -9.76
C ARG A 137 0.89 8.12 -9.07
N ASP A 138 2.03 7.53 -8.74
CA ASP A 138 3.15 8.26 -8.15
C ASP A 138 3.65 9.37 -9.08
N ALA A 139 3.79 9.07 -10.37
CA ALA A 139 4.20 10.05 -11.39
C ALA A 139 3.14 11.15 -11.60
N GLU A 140 1.85 10.81 -11.62
CA GLU A 140 0.74 11.78 -11.68
C GLU A 140 0.78 12.73 -10.47
N VAL A 141 0.90 12.19 -9.26
CA VAL A 141 0.96 12.97 -8.03
C VAL A 141 2.19 13.88 -7.98
N GLU A 142 3.37 13.39 -8.39
CA GLU A 142 4.56 14.23 -8.47
C GLU A 142 4.40 15.34 -9.51
N ALA A 143 3.83 15.05 -10.68
CA ALA A 143 3.63 16.05 -11.73
C ALA A 143 2.68 17.17 -11.28
N GLU A 144 1.62 16.84 -10.53
CA GLU A 144 0.61 17.80 -10.07
C GLU A 144 1.05 18.56 -8.80
N HIS A 145 1.70 17.89 -7.85
CA HIS A 145 1.98 18.45 -6.51
C HIS A 145 3.46 18.67 -6.21
N GLY A 146 4.35 18.25 -7.12
CA GLY A 146 5.79 18.43 -7.00
C GLY A 146 6.51 17.31 -6.22
N ALA A 147 7.84 17.44 -6.19
CA ALA A 147 8.69 16.46 -5.52
C ALA A 147 8.44 16.41 -4.00
N GLY A 148 8.40 15.21 -3.44
CA GLY A 148 8.17 15.02 -2.00
C GLY A 148 6.69 15.00 -1.59
N ALA A 149 5.76 15.15 -2.54
CA ALA A 149 4.34 14.93 -2.29
C ALA A 149 4.08 13.54 -1.69
N VAL A 150 3.13 13.46 -0.76
CA VAL A 150 2.73 12.19 -0.12
C VAL A 150 1.30 11.86 -0.51
N TRP A 151 1.06 10.61 -0.89
CA TRP A 151 -0.28 10.14 -1.27
C TRP A 151 -0.56 8.77 -0.68
N VAL A 152 -1.84 8.39 -0.62
CA VAL A 152 -2.29 7.11 -0.06
C VAL A 152 -2.86 6.22 -1.17
N ALA A 153 -2.52 4.94 -1.14
CA ALA A 153 -3.18 3.89 -1.92
C ALA A 153 -3.81 2.86 -0.99
N VAL A 154 -5.14 2.76 -0.98
CA VAL A 154 -5.87 1.74 -0.22
C VAL A 154 -6.11 0.50 -1.09
N SER A 155 -5.56 -0.64 -0.69
CA SER A 155 -5.58 -1.89 -1.45
C SER A 155 -5.68 -3.11 -0.51
N HIS A 156 -5.13 -4.24 -0.91
CA HIS A 156 -5.33 -5.56 -0.31
C HIS A 156 -4.01 -6.22 0.08
N GLY A 157 -4.10 -7.34 0.81
CA GLY A 157 -2.93 -8.00 1.39
C GLY A 157 -1.94 -8.46 0.33
N ASP A 158 -2.36 -9.35 -0.57
CA ASP A 158 -1.44 -9.96 -1.54
C ASP A 158 -0.97 -8.95 -2.60
N LEU A 159 -1.83 -7.98 -2.96
CA LEU A 159 -1.40 -6.84 -3.77
C LEU A 159 -0.27 -6.04 -3.13
N ILE A 160 -0.44 -5.61 -1.88
CA ILE A 160 0.58 -4.78 -1.20
C ILE A 160 1.86 -5.59 -0.99
N LYS A 161 1.78 -6.88 -0.63
CA LYS A 161 2.96 -7.75 -0.57
C LYS A 161 3.70 -7.78 -1.92
N SER A 162 2.98 -7.89 -3.04
CA SER A 162 3.58 -7.96 -4.37
C SER A 162 4.26 -6.64 -4.78
N ILE A 163 3.65 -5.49 -4.41
CA ILE A 163 4.23 -4.15 -4.60
C ILE A 163 5.47 -3.97 -3.75
N LEU A 164 5.44 -4.43 -2.49
CA LEU A 164 6.59 -4.37 -1.59
C LEU A 164 7.73 -5.28 -2.07
N ALA A 165 7.42 -6.46 -2.60
CA ALA A 165 8.44 -7.34 -3.19
C ALA A 165 9.16 -6.64 -4.36
N ASP A 166 8.43 -6.00 -5.29
CA ASP A 166 9.03 -5.17 -6.35
C ASP A 166 9.89 -4.03 -5.76
N ALA A 167 9.34 -3.30 -4.80
CA ALA A 167 10.03 -2.16 -4.20
C ALA A 167 11.33 -2.54 -3.47
N LEU A 168 11.38 -3.74 -2.87
CA LEU A 168 12.55 -4.30 -2.21
C LEU A 168 13.54 -4.98 -3.18
N GLY A 169 13.19 -5.14 -4.46
CA GLY A 169 13.96 -5.95 -5.41
C GLY A 169 13.93 -7.44 -5.09
N MET A 170 12.89 -7.91 -4.38
CA MET A 170 12.69 -9.32 -4.06
C MET A 170 11.96 -10.04 -5.20
N HIS A 171 12.37 -11.28 -5.47
CA HIS A 171 11.61 -12.16 -6.37
C HIS A 171 10.19 -12.40 -5.80
N LEU A 172 9.18 -12.44 -6.67
CA LEU A 172 7.77 -12.62 -6.28
C LEU A 172 7.54 -13.88 -5.45
N ASP A 173 8.32 -14.94 -5.69
CA ASP A 173 8.23 -16.19 -4.92
C ASP A 173 8.47 -16.02 -3.42
N LEU A 174 9.15 -14.93 -3.04
CA LEU A 174 9.47 -14.63 -1.65
C LEU A 174 8.41 -13.73 -0.99
N PHE A 175 7.38 -13.29 -1.70
CA PHE A 175 6.45 -12.28 -1.19
C PHE A 175 5.62 -12.75 0.02
N GLN A 176 5.42 -14.07 0.20
CA GLN A 176 4.72 -14.61 1.38
C GLN A 176 5.48 -14.37 2.69
N ARG A 177 6.76 -13.98 2.62
CA ARG A 177 7.56 -13.59 3.79
C ARG A 177 7.21 -12.18 4.28
N LEU A 178 6.44 -11.42 3.51
CA LEU A 178 6.00 -10.08 3.86
C LEU A 178 4.63 -10.15 4.53
N HIS A 179 4.54 -9.61 5.74
CA HIS A 179 3.26 -9.44 6.42
C HIS A 179 2.62 -8.11 5.99
N VAL A 180 1.31 -8.12 5.78
CA VAL A 180 0.50 -6.93 5.53
C VAL A 180 -0.84 -7.17 6.21
N ASP A 181 -0.96 -6.74 7.45
CA ASP A 181 -2.14 -6.96 8.29
C ASP A 181 -3.26 -5.97 7.94
N PRO A 182 -4.53 -6.27 8.27
CA PRO A 182 -5.63 -5.33 8.01
C PRO A 182 -5.38 -3.96 8.64
N ALA A 183 -5.66 -2.90 7.89
CA ALA A 183 -5.41 -1.49 8.25
C ALA A 183 -3.94 -1.13 8.55
N SER A 184 -2.99 -2.02 8.26
CA SER A 184 -1.57 -1.68 8.36
C SER A 184 -1.14 -0.68 7.30
N VAL A 185 -0.10 0.09 7.62
CA VAL A 185 0.56 1.05 6.74
C VAL A 185 1.93 0.52 6.32
N SER A 186 2.22 0.56 5.03
CA SER A 186 3.57 0.40 4.48
C SER A 186 3.92 1.62 3.64
N ILE A 187 5.18 2.05 3.64
CA ILE A 187 5.58 3.33 3.05
C ILE A 187 6.71 3.08 2.05
N VAL A 188 6.49 3.52 0.82
CA VAL A 188 7.48 3.44 -0.26
C VAL A 188 7.72 4.82 -0.83
N ARG A 189 8.99 5.23 -0.88
CA ARG A 189 9.42 6.42 -1.61
C ARG A 189 10.04 5.98 -2.91
N TYR A 190 9.41 6.33 -4.03
CA TYR A 190 10.02 6.11 -5.32
C TYR A 190 11.09 7.17 -5.59
N THR A 191 12.12 6.82 -6.37
CA THR A 191 13.13 7.78 -6.87
C THR A 191 13.52 7.41 -8.30
N GLY A 192 14.20 8.31 -9.01
CA GLY A 192 14.59 8.08 -10.40
C GLY A 192 15.54 6.89 -10.62
N THR A 193 16.12 6.33 -9.56
CA THR A 193 17.02 5.16 -9.63
C THR A 193 16.43 3.93 -8.97
N ARG A 194 15.94 4.04 -7.74
CA ARG A 194 15.40 2.91 -6.96
C ARG A 194 14.28 3.33 -6.00
N PRO A 195 13.37 2.42 -5.63
CA PRO A 195 12.48 2.62 -4.50
C PRO A 195 13.24 2.53 -3.17
N TYR A 196 12.72 3.21 -2.15
CA TYR A 196 13.10 3.04 -0.75
C TYR A 196 11.86 2.64 0.04
N VAL A 197 11.89 1.46 0.64
CA VAL A 197 10.86 1.02 1.58
C VAL A 197 11.21 1.57 2.96
N LEU A 198 10.41 2.53 3.43
CA LEU A 198 10.66 3.26 4.68
C LEU A 198 10.00 2.60 5.88
N ALA A 199 8.92 1.86 5.66
CA ALA A 199 8.24 1.07 6.68
C ALA A 199 7.39 -0.02 6.03
N THR A 200 7.17 -1.11 6.75
CA THR A 200 6.28 -2.21 6.35
C THR A 200 5.39 -2.61 7.51
N ASN A 201 4.11 -2.90 7.24
CA ASN A 201 3.16 -3.47 8.20
C ASN A 201 3.07 -2.73 9.56
N SER A 202 3.09 -1.40 9.53
CA SER A 202 3.08 -0.59 10.74
C SER A 202 1.65 -0.25 11.18
N HIS A 203 1.35 -0.47 12.46
CA HIS A 203 0.02 -0.25 13.06
C HIS A 203 -0.09 1.04 13.89
N ALA A 204 1.03 1.61 14.30
CA ALA A 204 1.09 2.72 15.25
C ALA A 204 2.37 3.54 15.08
N GLY A 205 2.45 4.65 15.81
CA GLY A 205 3.59 5.57 15.78
C GLY A 205 3.36 6.77 14.86
N ASP A 206 4.20 7.78 15.04
CA ASP A 206 4.07 9.04 14.31
C ASP A 206 4.40 8.90 12.82
N LEU A 207 3.66 9.64 11.99
CA LEU A 207 3.88 9.76 10.55
C LEU A 207 4.22 11.20 10.13
N SER A 208 4.23 12.17 11.06
CA SER A 208 4.50 13.60 10.76
C SER A 208 5.87 13.83 10.11
N TRP A 209 6.83 12.93 10.33
CA TRP A 209 8.13 12.94 9.68
C TRP A 209 8.08 12.75 8.15
N LEU A 210 6.95 12.32 7.59
CA LEU A 210 6.70 12.31 6.15
C LEU A 210 6.36 13.68 5.59
N ALA A 211 5.95 14.63 6.43
CA ALA A 211 5.71 16.00 5.98
C ALA A 211 7.03 16.62 5.51
N ALA A 212 7.01 17.26 4.34
CA ALA A 212 8.17 18.01 3.88
C ALA A 212 8.52 19.09 4.91
N PRO A 213 9.81 19.28 5.26
CA PRO A 213 10.20 20.37 6.14
C PRO A 213 9.76 21.71 5.52
N PRO A 214 9.34 22.70 6.34
CA PRO A 214 8.94 24.00 5.82
C PRO A 214 10.07 24.60 4.98
N PRO A 215 9.75 25.36 3.92
CA PRO A 215 10.76 25.97 3.06
C PRO A 215 11.70 26.81 3.92
N ARG A 216 12.97 26.41 3.98
CA ARG A 216 14.01 27.18 4.67
C ARG A 216 14.03 28.58 4.04
N ARG A 217 13.87 29.63 4.87
CA ARG A 217 14.14 31.02 4.47
C ARG A 217 15.46 31.03 3.70
N ARG A 218 15.48 31.66 2.51
CA ARG A 218 16.64 31.78 1.63
C ARG A 218 17.84 32.40 2.38
N GLY A 219 18.60 31.55 3.07
CA GLY A 219 19.95 31.81 3.52
C GLY A 219 20.89 31.16 2.53
N THR A 220 21.93 31.89 2.15
CA THR A 220 22.97 31.51 1.19
C THR A 220 23.75 30.27 1.64
N SER A 221 23.20 29.07 1.42
CA SER A 221 23.95 27.82 1.51
C SER A 221 24.03 27.18 0.13
N LYS A 222 25.26 26.90 -0.31
CA LYS A 222 25.62 26.31 -1.60
C LYS A 222 24.62 25.26 -2.07
N ARG A 223 24.12 25.44 -3.30
CA ARG A 223 23.32 24.47 -4.07
C ARG A 223 23.98 23.08 -3.98
N ALA A 224 23.43 22.20 -3.15
CA ALA A 224 23.56 20.76 -3.36
C ALA A 224 22.72 20.43 -4.60
N THR A 225 23.37 20.41 -5.75
CA THR A 225 22.77 20.12 -7.07
C THR A 225 22.70 18.63 -7.37
N GLY A 226 22.91 17.76 -6.39
CA GLY A 226 22.70 16.33 -6.55
C GLY A 226 21.23 15.98 -6.39
N ARG A 227 20.59 15.48 -7.46
CA ARG A 227 19.44 14.56 -7.32
C ARG A 227 19.96 13.39 -6.46
N ALA A 228 19.75 13.45 -5.15
CA ALA A 228 20.23 12.42 -4.22
C ALA A 228 19.48 11.11 -4.52
N THR A 229 20.09 10.32 -5.38
CA THR A 229 19.61 9.03 -5.90
C THR A 229 20.42 7.87 -5.34
N ASP A 230 21.52 8.20 -4.66
CA ASP A 230 22.35 7.27 -3.90
C ASP A 230 21.68 6.89 -2.57
N ALA A 231 22.08 5.74 -2.04
CA ALA A 231 21.67 5.33 -0.70
C ALA A 231 22.15 6.35 0.35
N ALA A 232 21.36 6.55 1.41
CA ALA A 232 21.79 7.38 2.53
C ALA A 232 23.07 6.81 3.15
N VAL A 233 24.17 7.57 3.07
CA VAL A 233 25.46 7.19 3.68
C VAL A 233 25.25 7.03 5.19
N GLY A 234 25.52 5.83 5.71
CA GLY A 234 25.35 5.51 7.13
C GLY A 234 23.90 5.28 7.58
N GLY A 235 22.93 5.11 6.67
CA GLY A 235 21.55 4.73 7.02
C GLY A 235 20.64 5.86 7.52
N GLY A 236 21.17 7.08 7.65
CA GLY A 236 20.43 8.25 8.14
C GLY A 236 20.24 8.29 9.65
N ALA A 237 19.96 9.47 10.21
CA ALA A 237 19.81 9.68 11.66
C ALA A 237 18.41 9.32 12.21
N GLY A 238 17.50 8.83 11.35
CA GLY A 238 16.09 8.66 11.67
C GLY A 238 15.32 9.99 11.73
N PRO A 239 13.99 9.94 11.94
CA PRO A 239 13.17 11.13 12.15
C PRO A 239 13.55 11.79 13.49
N SER A 240 13.66 13.12 13.50
CA SER A 240 13.80 13.87 14.76
C SER A 240 12.54 13.66 15.57
N ALA A 241 12.67 13.31 16.85
CA ALA A 241 11.54 13.31 17.76
C ALA A 241 10.90 14.71 17.73
N ALA A 242 9.61 14.79 17.43
CA ALA A 242 8.84 16.00 17.65
C ALA A 242 8.88 16.29 19.16
N VAL A 243 9.37 17.46 19.55
CA VAL A 243 9.34 17.98 20.92
C VAL A 243 7.94 18.45 21.24
#